data_AF-A0A401G2N3-F1
#
_entry.id   AF-A0A401G2N3-F1
#
_cell.length_a   1.000
_cell.length_b   1.000
_cell.length_c   1.000
_cell.angle_alpha   90.00
_cell.angle_beta   90.00
_cell.angle_gamma   90.00
#
_symmetry.space_group_name_H-M   'P 1'
#
loop_
_entity.id
_entity.type
_entity.pdbx_description
1 polymer ?
#
loop_
_entity_poly.entity_id
_entity_poly.type
_entity_poly.pdbx_seq_one_letter_code
_entity_poly.pdbx_strand_id
1 'polypeptide(L)' 'MTELSRVQIIQLITSIVDKYRCEIRKLDVDNFVLDIEGPPEAKMACAQELETFLNF' A
#
# COMPACT_ATOMS: atom_id res chain seq x y z
N MET A 1 15.78 12.02 5.35
CA MET A 1 15.02 10.83 4.97
C MET A 1 14.63 10.14 6.26
N THR A 2 13.38 10.30 6.68
CA THR A 2 12.83 9.61 7.85
C THR A 2 12.43 8.21 7.42
N GLU A 3 13.18 7.19 7.82
CA GLU A 3 12.67 5.81 7.78
C GLU A 3 11.37 5.78 8.58
N LEU A 4 10.27 5.54 7.88
CA LEU A 4 8.99 5.32 8.53
C LEU A 4 9.11 4.04 9.36
N SER A 5 8.72 4.11 10.62
CA SER A 5 8.60 2.88 11.41
C SER A 5 7.65 1.92 10.72
N ARG A 6 7.87 0.61 10.87
CA ARG A 6 7.01 -0.43 10.27
C ARG A 6 5.52 -0.17 10.52
N VAL A 7 5.18 0.32 11.73
CA VAL A 7 3.79 0.66 12.10
C VAL A 7 3.23 1.78 11.22
N GLN A 8 4.02 2.82 10.95
CA GLN A 8 3.62 3.92 10.07
C GLN A 8 3.45 3.45 8.61
N ILE A 9 4.32 2.57 8.14
CA ILE A 9 4.21 1.98 6.79
C ILE A 9 2.89 1.19 6.68
N ILE A 10 2.59 0.32 7.65
CA ILE A 10 1.34 -0.46 7.66
C ILE A 10 0.12 0.46 7.68
N GLN A 11 0.13 1.50 8.52
CA GLN A 11 -0.97 2.46 8.60
C GLN A 11 -1.19 3.22 7.29
N LEU A 12 -0.09 3.63 6.63
CA LEU A 12 -0.14 4.31 5.35
C LEU A 12 -0.69 3.39 4.25
N ILE A 13 -0.16 2.17 4.13
CA ILE A 13 -0.65 1.17 3.18
C ILE A 13 -2.14 0.91 3.39
N THR A 14 -2.56 0.71 4.65
CA THR A 14 -3.98 0.46 4.99
C THR A 14 -4.86 1.63 4.58
N SER A 15 -4.41 2.87 4.84
CA SER A 15 -5.17 4.08 4.50
C SER A 15 -5.32 4.28 2.99
N ILE A 16 -4.26 4.00 2.21
CA ILE A 16 -4.30 4.11 0.75
C ILE A 16 -5.19 3.02 0.16
N VAL A 17 -5.07 1.78 0.64
CA VAL A 17 -5.90 0.67 0.18
C VAL A 17 -7.39 0.93 0.45
N ASP A 18 -7.73 1.43 1.64
CA ASP A 18 -9.11 1.79 2.02
C ASP A 18 -9.65 2.97 1.18
N LYS A 19 -8.82 4.00 0.94
CA LYS A 19 -9.16 5.14 0.08
C LYS A 19 -9.62 4.71 -1.32
N TYR A 20 -8.98 3.68 -1.88
CA TYR A 20 -9.30 3.15 -3.20
C TYR A 20 -10.34 2.02 -3.18
N ARG A 21 -10.89 1.69 -2.01
CA ARG A 21 -11.82 0.56 -1.83
C ARG A 21 -11.24 -0.77 -2.32
N CYS A 22 -9.94 -0.93 -2.17
CA CYS A 22 -9.25 -2.20 -2.36
C CYS A 22 -9.23 -2.96 -1.03
N GLU A 23 -9.02 -4.27 -1.09
CA GLU A 23 -8.84 -5.13 0.09
C GLU A 23 -7.41 -5.66 0.13
N ILE A 24 -6.77 -5.64 1.29
CA ILE A 24 -5.45 -6.27 1.48
C ILE A 24 -5.65 -7.78 1.58
N ARG A 25 -5.16 -8.53 0.61
CA ARG A 25 -5.10 -10.01 0.66
C ARG A 25 -3.86 -10.50 1.40
N LYS A 26 -2.73 -9.82 1.18
CA LYS A 26 -1.47 -10.13 1.84
C LYS A 26 -0.65 -8.87 2.01
N LEU A 27 -0.09 -8.66 3.20
CA LEU A 27 0.86 -7.60 3.47
C LEU A 27 2.08 -8.20 4.17
N ASP A 28 3.22 -8.13 3.50
CA ASP A 28 4.52 -8.52 4.02
C ASP A 28 5.49 -7.34 3.79
N VAL A 29 5.62 -6.52 4.82
CA VAL A 29 6.45 -5.32 4.78
C VAL A 29 7.94 -5.67 4.77
N ASP A 30 8.33 -6.83 5.31
CA ASP A 30 9.74 -7.25 5.36
C ASP A 30 10.25 -7.66 3.99
N ASN A 31 9.40 -8.34 3.22
CA ASN A 31 9.70 -8.78 1.86
C ASN A 31 9.18 -7.80 0.80
N PHE A 32 8.63 -6.65 1.20
CA PHE A 32 8.01 -5.65 0.31
C PHE A 32 6.95 -6.24 -0.62
N VAL A 33 6.16 -7.20 -0.12
CA VAL A 33 5.06 -7.81 -0.86
C VAL A 33 3.73 -7.26 -0.36
N LEU A 34 2.98 -6.65 -1.27
CA LEU A 34 1.60 -6.26 -1.05
C LEU A 34 0.73 -6.88 -2.14
N ASP A 35 -0.25 -7.69 -1.72
CA ASP A 35 -1.29 -8.24 -2.58
C ASP A 35 -2.63 -7.60 -2.21
N ILE A 36 -3.27 -6.99 -3.21
CA ILE A 36 -4.53 -6.28 -3.07
C ILE A 36 -5.58 -6.81 -4.05
N GLU A 37 -6.81 -6.89 -3.58
CA GLU A 37 -7.99 -7.23 -4.37
C GLU A 37 -8.89 -6.02 -4.58
N GLY A 38 -9.58 -5.96 -5.71
CA GLY A 38 -10.42 -4.84 -6.10
C GLY A 38 -10.56 -4.70 -7.62
N PRO A 39 -11.35 -3.73 -8.09
CA PRO A 39 -11.48 -3.41 -9.51
C PRO A 39 -10.12 -3.08 -10.15
N PRO A 40 -9.88 -3.43 -11.43
CA PRO A 40 -8.59 -3.20 -12.10
C PRO A 40 -8.11 -1.74 -12.03
N GLU A 41 -9.03 -0.80 -12.22
CA GLU A 41 -8.75 0.64 -12.15
C GLU A 41 -8.33 1.09 -10.75
N ALA A 42 -9.00 0.58 -9.72
CA ALA A 42 -8.69 0.89 -8.31
C ALA A 42 -7.33 0.30 -7.90
N LYS A 43 -7.01 -0.93 -8.34
CA LYS A 43 -5.70 -1.55 -8.09
C LYS A 43 -4.57 -0.72 -8.70
N MET A 44 -4.73 -0.27 -9.95
CA MET A 44 -3.72 0.55 -10.61
C MET A 44 -3.51 1.90 -9.90
N ALA A 45 -4.60 2.58 -9.52
CA ALA A 45 -4.50 3.85 -8.80
C ALA A 45 -3.87 3.68 -7.40
N CYS A 46 -4.24 2.61 -6.69
CA CYS A 46 -3.65 2.26 -5.40
C CYS A 46 -2.14 2.00 -5.52
N ALA A 47 -1.72 1.22 -6.52
CA ALA A 47 -0.31 0.92 -6.76
C ALA A 47 0.52 2.18 -7.10
N GLN A 48 -0.01 3.08 -7.93
CA GLN A 48 0.65 4.35 -8.27
C GLN A 48 0.82 5.27 -7.05
N GLU A 49 -0.21 5.39 -6.21
CA GLU A 49 -0.13 6.20 -5.00
C GLU A 49 0.88 5.59 -4.01
N LEU A 50 0.84 4.26 -3.82
CA LEU A 50 1.82 3.55 -2.99
C LEU A 50 3.24 3.72 -3.49
N GLU A 51 3.50 3.62 -4.79
CA GLU A 51 4.82 3.87 -5.38
C GLU A 51 5.30 5.31 -5.10
N THR A 52 4.41 6.29 -5.18
CA THR A 52 4.73 7.70 -4.88
C THR A 52 5.09 7.92 -3.41
N PHE A 53 4.44 7.21 -2.48
CA PHE A 53 4.69 7.35 -1.04
C PHE A 53 5.84 6.48 -0.53
N LEU A 54 6.04 5.30 -1.11
CA LEU A 54 7.11 4.38 -0.77
C LEU A 54 8.40 4.68 -1.54
N ASN A 55 8.40 5.74 -2.36
CA ASN A 55 9.51 6.20 -3.20
C ASN A 55 10.85 6.17 -2.44
N PHE A 56 11.63 5.14 -2.74
CA PHE A 56 13.00 4.91 -2.28
C PHE A 56 13.98 5.84 -2.99
#